data_AF-A0A9E4JDI6-F1
#
_entry.id   AF-A0A9E4JDI6-F1
#
_cell.length_a   1.000
_cell.length_b   1.000
_cell.length_c   1.000
_cell.angle_alpha   90.00
_cell.angle_beta   90.00
_cell.angle_gamma   90.00
#
_symmetry.space_group_name_H-M   'P 1'
#
loop_
_entity.id
_entity.type
_entity.pdbx_description
1 polymer ?
#
loop_
_entity_poly.entity_id
_entity_poly.type
_entity_poly.pdbx_seq_one_letter_code
_entity_poly.pdbx_strand_id
1 'polypeptide(L)'
;MTQPDEKQHARRSERIRVALEIRYRSAGAFLVSYSVNLSHGGLFIETETPLPQGDRIDLKLLTPKEQTIELSGVVAWVRGPNQASPGEPPGMGISVETPEESYGVLIDDMASKFSGLKVLLALGPGQDRARAVLKRHMAAIVACKVVDVDDAYYPQDDALFDLALVNLDWIEGEDVVGRIRDGQRPVPLIALGHSTASRRRGNSLGALASLDNPPSFSELRASVIAALTRPESVSA
;
A
#
# COMPACT_ATOMS: atom_id res chain seq x y z
N MET A 1 -24.52 -33.29 -51.18
CA MET A 1 -25.01 -33.71 -49.86
C MET A 1 -23.80 -34.19 -49.08
N THR A 2 -23.27 -33.54 -48.04
CA THR A 2 -23.77 -32.47 -47.16
C THR A 2 -22.53 -31.96 -46.37
N GLN A 3 -22.20 -30.67 -46.40
CA GLN A 3 -21.59 -29.97 -45.25
C GLN A 3 -22.72 -29.75 -44.23
N PRO A 4 -22.51 -29.72 -42.89
CA PRO A 4 -21.57 -28.83 -42.18
C PRO A 4 -20.93 -29.49 -40.91
N ASP A 5 -19.97 -28.92 -40.18
CA ASP A 5 -20.20 -27.95 -39.09
C ASP A 5 -18.92 -27.14 -38.76
N GLU A 6 -18.78 -26.01 -39.45
CA GLU A 6 -18.25 -24.79 -38.85
C GLU A 6 -19.28 -24.27 -37.85
N LYS A 7 -19.11 -24.51 -36.54
CA LYS A 7 -19.75 -23.75 -35.44
C LYS A 7 -19.31 -24.30 -34.09
N GLN A 8 -18.29 -23.72 -33.46
CA GLN A 8 -18.28 -23.50 -31.99
C GLN A 8 -17.06 -22.77 -31.39
N HIS A 9 -16.07 -22.31 -32.17
CA HIS A 9 -15.04 -21.39 -31.65
C HIS A 9 -15.42 -19.91 -31.79
N ALA A 10 -16.68 -19.59 -31.51
CA ALA A 10 -17.17 -18.21 -31.43
C ALA A 10 -17.72 -17.90 -30.03
N ARG A 11 -17.00 -18.29 -28.98
CA ARG A 11 -17.03 -17.49 -27.75
C ARG A 11 -16.11 -16.29 -27.97
N ARG A 12 -16.59 -15.35 -28.80
CA ARG A 12 -16.14 -13.97 -28.75
C ARG A 12 -16.38 -13.53 -27.31
N SER A 13 -15.33 -13.49 -26.51
CA SER A 13 -15.37 -12.74 -25.27
C SER A 13 -15.71 -11.31 -25.68
N GLU A 14 -16.93 -10.87 -25.37
CA GLU A 14 -17.14 -9.46 -25.10
C GLU A 14 -16.12 -9.11 -24.02
N ARG A 15 -14.96 -8.59 -24.44
CA ARG A 15 -13.94 -8.10 -23.53
C ARG A 15 -14.53 -6.85 -22.91
N ILE A 16 -15.29 -7.03 -21.83
CA ILE A 16 -15.85 -5.95 -21.04
C ILE A 16 -14.64 -5.15 -20.57
N ARG A 17 -14.59 -3.87 -20.92
CA ARG A 17 -13.66 -2.94 -20.29
C ARG A 17 -14.15 -2.74 -18.87
N VAL A 18 -13.44 -3.32 -17.91
CA VAL A 18 -13.73 -3.09 -16.49
C VAL A 18 -13.06 -1.79 -16.10
N ALA A 19 -13.82 -0.85 -15.56
CA ALA A 19 -13.27 0.35 -14.96
C ALA A 19 -12.92 0.04 -13.50
N LEU A 20 -11.68 0.28 -13.07
CA LEU A 20 -11.29 0.16 -11.67
C LEU A 20 -10.89 1.53 -11.13
N GLU A 21 -11.56 1.97 -10.08
CA GLU A 21 -11.10 3.11 -9.28
C GLU A 21 -10.17 2.62 -8.17
N ILE A 22 -8.94 3.14 -8.16
CA ILE A 22 -7.90 2.81 -7.17
C ILE A 22 -7.63 4.07 -6.36
N ARG A 23 -8.08 4.08 -5.11
CA ARG A 23 -7.89 5.21 -4.21
C ARG A 23 -6.62 5.06 -3.40
N TYR A 24 -5.77 6.06 -3.44
CA TYR A 24 -4.59 6.15 -2.60
C TYR A 24 -4.84 7.00 -1.36
N ARG A 25 -4.15 6.62 -0.28
CA ARG A 25 -4.21 7.35 0.99
C ARG A 25 -3.80 8.81 0.85
N SER A 26 -2.74 9.07 0.12
CA SER A 26 -2.16 10.40 -0.04
C SER A 26 -1.45 10.49 -1.37
N ALA A 27 -1.14 11.72 -1.80
CA ALA A 27 -0.26 11.94 -2.94
C ALA A 27 1.11 11.28 -2.71
N GLY A 28 1.62 11.28 -1.46
CA GLY A 28 2.88 10.60 -1.13
C GLY A 28 2.82 9.09 -1.31
N ALA A 29 1.77 8.43 -0.80
CA ALA A 29 1.57 7.00 -0.99
C ALA A 29 1.45 6.63 -2.48
N PHE A 30 0.73 7.46 -3.24
CA PHE A 30 0.67 7.33 -4.68
C PHE A 30 2.05 7.47 -5.34
N LEU A 31 2.86 8.48 -4.99
CA LEU A 31 4.20 8.68 -5.56
C LEU A 31 5.16 7.51 -5.22
N VAL A 32 5.02 6.89 -4.05
CA VAL A 32 5.77 5.68 -3.71
C VAL A 32 5.31 4.51 -4.60
N SER A 33 4.00 4.29 -4.75
CA SER A 33 3.46 3.27 -5.67
C SER A 33 3.90 3.51 -7.11
N TYR A 34 3.90 4.76 -7.56
CA TYR A 34 4.39 5.18 -8.87
C TYR A 34 5.84 4.76 -9.07
N SER A 35 6.71 5.15 -8.13
CA SER A 35 8.15 4.90 -8.23
C SER A 35 8.49 3.40 -8.23
N VAL A 36 7.73 2.60 -7.49
CA VAL A 36 7.99 1.14 -7.35
C VAL A 36 7.36 0.34 -8.48
N ASN A 37 6.13 0.66 -8.87
CA ASN A 37 5.34 -0.18 -9.78
C ASN A 37 5.19 0.48 -11.16
N LEU A 38 4.68 1.71 -11.21
CA LEU A 38 4.20 2.32 -12.46
C LEU A 38 5.33 2.79 -13.38
N SER A 39 6.44 3.27 -12.82
CA SER A 39 7.63 3.72 -13.56
C SER A 39 8.25 2.64 -14.46
N HIS A 40 7.93 1.37 -14.21
CA HIS A 40 8.39 0.23 -15.01
C HIS A 40 7.28 -0.34 -15.93
N GLY A 41 6.17 0.38 -16.10
CA GLY A 41 5.06 0.01 -17.00
C GLY A 41 4.08 -1.01 -16.41
N GLY A 42 4.07 -1.22 -15.09
CA GLY A 42 3.23 -2.21 -14.42
C GLY A 42 2.47 -1.67 -13.21
N LEU A 43 1.37 -2.32 -12.84
CA LEU A 43 0.66 -2.04 -11.58
C LEU A 43 0.19 -3.34 -10.96
N PHE A 44 0.56 -3.61 -9.71
CA PHE A 44 -0.05 -4.71 -8.97
C PHE A 44 -1.28 -4.22 -8.20
N ILE A 45 -2.40 -4.91 -8.36
CA ILE A 45 -3.64 -4.66 -7.64
C ILE A 45 -3.89 -5.86 -6.73
N GLU A 46 -3.77 -5.64 -5.43
CA GLU A 46 -4.16 -6.63 -4.42
C GLU A 46 -5.69 -6.74 -4.38
N THR A 47 -6.22 -7.95 -4.59
CA THR A 47 -7.66 -8.23 -4.58
C THR A 47 -7.91 -9.73 -4.43
N GLU A 48 -8.93 -10.10 -3.68
CA GLU A 48 -9.39 -11.49 -3.55
C GLU A 48 -10.10 -12.00 -4.82
N THR A 49 -10.57 -11.08 -5.66
CA THR A 49 -11.32 -11.38 -6.90
C THR A 49 -10.61 -10.78 -8.11
N PRO A 50 -9.42 -11.29 -8.48
CA PRO A 50 -8.69 -10.77 -9.64
C PRO A 50 -9.44 -11.05 -10.94
N LEU A 51 -9.35 -10.12 -11.89
CA LEU A 51 -9.88 -10.30 -13.23
C LEU A 51 -9.04 -11.32 -14.01
N PRO A 52 -9.63 -12.06 -14.96
CA PRO A 52 -8.91 -12.98 -15.83
C PRO A 52 -7.71 -12.35 -16.55
N GLN A 53 -6.63 -13.13 -16.69
CA GLN A 53 -5.48 -12.75 -17.51
C GLN A 53 -5.91 -12.45 -18.95
N GLY A 54 -5.43 -11.33 -19.50
CA GLY A 54 -5.78 -10.83 -20.82
C GLY A 54 -6.97 -9.87 -20.88
N ASP A 55 -7.70 -9.69 -19.77
CA ASP A 55 -8.77 -8.69 -19.71
C ASP A 55 -8.21 -7.28 -19.80
N ARG A 56 -8.96 -6.41 -20.49
CA ARG A 56 -8.64 -4.99 -20.65
C ARG A 56 -9.32 -4.19 -19.57
N ILE A 57 -8.55 -3.32 -18.93
CA ILE A 57 -8.97 -2.56 -17.76
C ILE A 57 -8.68 -1.08 -18.01
N ASP A 58 -9.68 -0.25 -17.74
CA ASP A 58 -9.50 1.18 -17.58
C ASP A 58 -9.30 1.45 -16.08
N LEU A 59 -8.22 2.13 -15.71
CA LEU A 59 -7.84 2.39 -14.33
C LEU A 59 -7.98 3.89 -14.04
N LYS A 60 -8.54 4.21 -12.89
CA LYS A 60 -8.64 5.58 -12.39
C LYS A 60 -7.96 5.68 -11.03
N LEU A 61 -6.75 6.25 -11.02
CA LEU A 61 -5.97 6.40 -9.81
C LEU A 61 -6.36 7.71 -9.12
N LEU A 62 -7.00 7.60 -7.96
CA LEU A 62 -7.56 8.71 -7.18
C LEU A 62 -6.65 9.08 -6.03
N THR A 63 -6.41 10.38 -5.85
CA THR A 63 -5.68 10.92 -4.69
C THR A 63 -6.57 11.89 -3.91
N PRO A 64 -6.32 12.14 -2.60
CA PRO A 64 -7.21 12.96 -1.76
C PRO A 64 -7.37 14.43 -2.18
N LYS A 65 -6.54 14.94 -3.10
CA LYS A 65 -6.67 16.30 -3.68
C LYS A 65 -7.30 16.28 -5.08
N GLU A 66 -8.07 15.24 -5.38
CA GLU A 66 -8.86 15.02 -6.60
C GLU A 66 -8.09 14.98 -7.94
N GLN A 67 -6.75 15.05 -7.90
CA GLN A 67 -5.94 14.70 -9.06
C GLN A 67 -6.17 13.22 -9.37
N THR A 68 -6.70 13.00 -10.57
CA THR A 68 -7.06 11.69 -11.10
C THR A 68 -6.14 11.38 -12.27
N ILE A 69 -5.55 10.20 -12.25
CA ILE A 69 -4.75 9.68 -13.36
C ILE A 69 -5.52 8.54 -14.00
N GLU A 70 -5.87 8.70 -15.26
CA GLU A 70 -6.55 7.68 -16.05
C GLU A 70 -5.52 6.88 -16.85
N LEU A 71 -5.53 5.57 -16.65
CA LEU A 71 -4.67 4.63 -17.36
C LEU A 71 -5.53 3.56 -18.02
N SER A 72 -4.95 2.88 -19.00
CA SER A 72 -5.49 1.67 -19.58
C SER A 72 -4.41 0.59 -19.52
N GLY A 73 -4.84 -0.66 -19.43
CA GLY A 73 -3.91 -1.78 -19.36
C GLY A 73 -4.55 -3.13 -19.59
N VAL A 74 -3.72 -4.16 -19.53
CA VAL A 74 -4.13 -5.56 -19.63
C VAL A 74 -3.69 -6.33 -18.39
N VAL A 75 -4.53 -7.25 -17.93
CA VAL A 75 -4.13 -8.19 -16.88
C VAL A 75 -3.02 -9.10 -17.43
N ALA A 76 -1.79 -8.89 -16.97
CA ALA A 76 -0.60 -9.61 -17.39
C ALA A 76 -0.47 -10.97 -16.69
N TRP A 77 -0.86 -11.05 -15.42
CA TRP A 77 -0.86 -12.28 -14.62
C TRP A 77 -1.82 -12.18 -13.44
N VAL A 78 -2.23 -13.34 -12.92
CA VAL A 78 -3.18 -13.45 -11.80
C VAL A 78 -2.60 -14.36 -10.72
N ARG A 79 -2.77 -13.94 -9.45
CA ARG A 79 -2.54 -14.78 -8.28
C ARG A 79 -3.86 -14.94 -7.53
N GLY A 80 -4.43 -16.14 -7.57
CA GLY A 80 -5.67 -16.43 -6.84
C GLY A 80 -5.45 -16.59 -5.32
N PRO A 81 -6.52 -16.56 -4.50
CA PRO A 81 -6.44 -16.75 -3.05
C PRO A 81 -5.73 -18.05 -2.63
N ASN A 82 -5.95 -19.14 -3.38
CA ASN A 82 -5.31 -20.44 -3.12
C ASN A 82 -3.80 -20.48 -3.44
N GLN A 83 -3.30 -19.48 -4.15
CA GLN A 83 -1.89 -19.34 -4.52
C GLN A 83 -1.18 -18.25 -3.69
N ALA A 84 -1.91 -17.57 -2.81
CA ALA A 84 -1.34 -16.52 -1.97
C ALA A 84 -0.41 -17.12 -0.91
N SER A 85 0.67 -16.42 -0.63
CA SER A 85 1.64 -16.77 0.42
C SER A 85 1.94 -15.55 1.29
N PRO A 86 2.49 -15.71 2.50
CA PRO A 86 2.94 -14.57 3.30
C PRO A 86 3.95 -13.70 2.52
N GLY A 87 3.56 -12.46 2.20
CA GLY A 87 4.35 -11.55 1.35
C GLY A 87 3.97 -11.54 -0.13
N GLU A 88 3.12 -12.46 -0.58
CA GLU A 88 2.59 -12.54 -1.95
C GLU A 88 1.06 -12.64 -1.92
N PRO A 89 0.35 -11.52 -1.67
CA PRO A 89 -1.09 -11.53 -1.49
C PRO A 89 -1.82 -11.82 -2.82
N PRO A 90 -3.07 -12.31 -2.78
CA PRO A 90 -3.84 -12.52 -4.00
C PRO A 90 -4.07 -11.19 -4.73
N GLY A 91 -4.18 -11.26 -6.05
CA GLY A 91 -4.36 -10.09 -6.87
C GLY A 91 -3.99 -10.32 -8.32
N MET A 92 -3.76 -9.22 -9.03
CA MET A 92 -3.41 -9.23 -10.44
C MET A 92 -2.36 -8.19 -10.78
N GLY A 93 -1.46 -8.55 -11.69
CA GLY A 93 -0.53 -7.61 -12.30
C GLY A 93 -1.10 -7.06 -13.58
N ILE A 94 -1.12 -5.74 -13.71
CA ILE A 94 -1.54 -5.00 -14.90
C ILE A 94 -0.29 -4.55 -15.65
N SER A 95 -0.24 -4.83 -16.95
CA SER A 95 0.69 -4.14 -17.85
C SER A 95 -0.01 -2.89 -18.37
N VAL A 96 0.57 -1.73 -18.09
CA VAL A 96 -0.02 -0.44 -18.44
C VAL A 96 0.30 -0.15 -19.91
N GLU A 97 -0.75 0.10 -20.69
CA GLU A 97 -0.67 0.44 -22.12
C GLU A 97 -0.62 1.97 -22.34
N THR A 98 -1.08 2.76 -21.37
CA THR A 98 -1.03 4.22 -21.45
C THR A 98 0.43 4.72 -21.42
N PRO A 99 0.87 5.52 -22.40
CA PRO A 99 2.22 6.08 -22.44
C PRO A 99 2.50 7.03 -21.28
N GLU A 100 3.71 7.00 -20.71
CA GLU A 100 4.11 7.83 -19.56
C GLU A 100 3.98 9.32 -19.86
N GLU A 101 4.22 9.75 -21.10
CA GLU A 101 4.08 11.14 -21.54
C GLU A 101 2.65 11.68 -21.35
N SER A 102 1.66 10.80 -21.24
CA SER A 102 0.25 11.17 -21.02
C SER A 102 -0.04 11.59 -19.58
N TYR A 103 0.77 11.15 -18.61
CA TYR A 103 0.55 11.43 -17.18
C TYR A 103 1.78 11.97 -16.44
N GLY A 104 2.98 11.90 -17.02
CA GLY A 104 4.24 12.27 -16.37
C GLY A 104 4.28 13.71 -15.85
N VAL A 105 3.74 14.67 -16.59
CA VAL A 105 3.66 16.09 -16.15
C VAL A 105 2.83 16.23 -14.86
N LEU A 106 1.76 15.44 -14.71
CA LEU A 106 0.94 15.43 -13.51
C LEU A 106 1.70 14.80 -12.33
N ILE A 107 2.46 13.73 -12.58
CA ILE A 107 3.34 13.12 -11.58
C ILE A 107 4.41 14.12 -11.11
N ASP A 108 5.03 14.84 -12.03
CA ASP A 108 6.05 15.85 -11.73
C ASP A 108 5.46 16.99 -10.89
N ASP A 109 4.25 17.47 -11.23
CA ASP A 109 3.53 18.46 -10.43
C ASP A 109 3.26 17.96 -9.01
N MET A 110 2.81 16.71 -8.86
CA MET A 110 2.59 16.08 -7.56
C MET A 110 3.90 15.97 -6.77
N ALA A 111 4.98 15.50 -7.39
CA ALA A 111 6.28 15.35 -6.77
C ALA A 111 6.86 16.70 -6.31
N SER A 112 6.69 17.76 -7.10
CA SER A 112 7.17 19.10 -6.76
C SER A 112 6.49 19.69 -5.51
N LYS A 113 5.25 19.30 -5.23
CA LYS A 113 4.45 19.75 -4.08
C LYS A 113 4.54 18.80 -2.88
N PHE A 114 5.26 17.69 -3.02
CA PHE A 114 5.37 16.68 -1.98
C PHE A 114 6.32 17.14 -0.86
N SER A 115 5.79 17.23 0.36
CA SER A 115 6.53 17.68 1.54
C SER A 115 6.96 16.55 2.47
N GLY A 116 6.89 15.30 2.01
CA GLY A 116 7.19 14.10 2.78
C GLY A 116 5.95 13.44 3.37
N LEU A 117 6.02 12.12 3.55
CA LEU A 117 5.01 11.32 4.24
C LEU A 117 5.00 11.65 5.73
N LYS A 118 3.85 11.61 6.39
CA LYS A 118 3.74 11.71 7.84
C LYS A 118 3.75 10.32 8.45
N VAL A 119 4.75 10.02 9.26
CA VAL A 119 4.92 8.71 9.89
C VAL A 119 4.79 8.85 11.40
N LEU A 120 3.82 8.18 11.99
CA LEU A 120 3.72 8.08 13.45
C LEU A 120 4.75 7.08 13.96
N LEU A 121 5.51 7.48 14.97
CA LEU A 121 6.46 6.61 15.68
C LEU A 121 6.11 6.60 17.17
N ALA A 122 5.53 5.50 17.64
CA ALA A 122 5.11 5.31 19.03
C ALA A 122 5.89 4.16 19.66
N LEU A 123 7.04 4.47 20.26
CA LEU A 123 7.91 3.46 20.88
C LEU A 123 7.78 3.39 22.40
N GLY A 124 7.25 4.44 23.02
CA GLY A 124 7.27 4.65 24.46
C GLY A 124 8.60 5.21 24.97
N PRO A 125 8.66 5.55 26.27
CA PRO A 125 9.83 6.16 26.88
C PRO A 125 11.03 5.20 26.94
N GLY A 126 12.24 5.77 26.95
CA GLY A 126 13.50 5.00 27.10
C GLY A 126 13.94 4.21 25.87
N GLN A 127 13.31 4.41 24.72
CA GLN A 127 13.62 3.73 23.46
C GLN A 127 14.59 4.51 22.55
N ASP A 128 15.50 5.33 23.12
CA ASP A 128 16.35 6.26 22.38
C ASP A 128 17.16 5.60 21.25
N ARG A 129 17.71 4.41 21.52
CA ARG A 129 18.46 3.65 20.51
C ARG A 129 17.56 3.21 19.36
N ALA A 130 16.41 2.62 19.65
CA ALA A 130 15.47 2.16 18.63
C ALA A 130 14.91 3.32 17.82
N ARG A 131 14.57 4.42 18.50
CA ARG A 131 14.13 5.70 17.92
C ARG A 131 15.14 6.26 16.92
N ALA A 132 16.42 6.30 17.29
CA ALA A 132 17.49 6.78 16.40
C ALA A 132 17.65 5.88 15.16
N VAL A 133 17.61 4.55 15.35
CA VAL A 133 17.70 3.57 14.24
C VAL A 133 16.53 3.72 13.29
N LEU A 134 15.30 3.78 13.80
CA LEU A 134 14.08 3.90 13.00
C LEU A 134 14.03 5.23 12.25
N LYS A 135 14.32 6.36 12.89
CA LYS A 135 14.37 7.67 12.20
C LYS A 135 15.38 7.67 11.05
N ARG A 136 16.58 7.12 11.27
CA ARG A 136 17.60 7.00 10.22
C ARG A 136 17.15 6.08 9.08
N HIS A 137 16.59 4.92 9.40
CA HIS A 137 16.14 3.99 8.37
C HIS A 137 14.96 4.56 7.59
N MET A 138 13.98 5.16 8.25
CA MET A 138 12.85 5.83 7.59
C MET A 138 13.32 6.92 6.62
N ALA A 139 14.23 7.79 7.06
CA ALA A 139 14.80 8.83 6.20
C ALA A 139 15.55 8.28 4.98
N ALA A 140 16.11 7.07 5.06
CA ALA A 140 16.77 6.39 3.95
C ALA A 140 15.81 5.59 3.05
N ILE A 141 14.58 5.30 3.51
CA ILE A 141 13.58 4.53 2.75
C ILE A 141 12.68 5.47 1.96
N VAL A 142 12.14 6.50 2.61
CA VAL A 142 11.19 7.45 2.00
C VAL A 142 11.36 8.84 2.59
N ALA A 143 11.12 9.87 1.78
CA ALA A 143 11.05 11.24 2.29
C ALA A 143 9.84 11.35 3.23
N CYS A 144 10.11 11.57 4.52
CA CYS A 144 9.07 11.59 5.54
C CYS A 144 9.39 12.54 6.70
N LYS A 145 8.33 13.01 7.34
CA LYS A 145 8.34 13.63 8.66
C LYS A 145 7.88 12.60 9.68
N VAL A 146 8.80 12.20 10.55
CA VAL A 146 8.47 11.32 11.68
C VAL A 146 7.88 12.17 12.79
N VAL A 147 6.63 11.89 13.16
CA VAL A 147 5.97 12.42 14.35
C VAL A 147 6.19 11.41 15.46
N ASP A 148 7.03 11.82 16.39
CA ASP A 148 7.47 10.98 17.48
C ASP A 148 6.60 11.22 18.70
N VAL A 149 6.03 10.14 19.25
CA VAL A 149 5.19 10.19 20.43
C VAL A 149 5.86 9.38 21.54
N ASP A 150 6.13 10.06 22.66
CA ASP A 150 6.78 9.51 23.86
C ASP A 150 5.76 9.06 24.93
N ASP A 151 4.47 9.36 24.74
CA ASP A 151 3.36 9.03 25.63
C ASP A 151 2.13 8.53 24.86
N ALA A 152 1.10 8.04 25.55
CA ALA A 152 -0.10 7.50 24.89
C ALA A 152 -0.93 8.56 24.14
N TYR A 153 -0.46 9.81 24.07
CA TYR A 153 -1.16 10.89 23.42
C TYR A 153 -0.93 10.85 21.90
N TYR A 154 -1.76 10.07 21.23
CA TYR A 154 -1.96 10.24 19.79
C TYR A 154 -2.42 11.69 19.53
N PRO A 155 -1.75 12.47 18.66
CA PRO A 155 -2.15 13.84 18.36
C PRO A 155 -3.62 13.86 17.92
N GLN A 156 -4.45 14.61 18.66
CA GLN A 156 -5.86 14.84 18.32
C GLN A 156 -6.04 15.71 17.06
N ASP A 157 -4.96 16.31 16.57
CA ASP A 157 -4.99 17.05 15.31
C ASP A 157 -5.46 16.12 14.19
N ASP A 158 -6.24 16.66 13.24
CA ASP A 158 -6.66 16.04 11.97
C ASP A 158 -5.48 15.63 11.05
N ALA A 159 -4.27 15.48 11.60
CA ALA A 159 -3.09 15.01 10.94
C ALA A 159 -3.27 13.53 10.55
N LEU A 160 -3.77 13.31 9.34
CA LEU A 160 -3.73 12.01 8.68
C LEU A 160 -2.27 11.54 8.57
N PHE A 161 -1.93 10.45 9.25
CA PHE A 161 -0.68 9.73 9.05
C PHE A 161 -0.77 8.82 7.84
N ASP A 162 0.36 8.67 7.15
CA ASP A 162 0.51 7.74 6.04
C ASP A 162 0.87 6.32 6.51
N LEU A 163 1.55 6.24 7.66
CA LEU A 163 2.03 4.99 8.25
C LEU A 163 2.23 5.18 9.76
N ALA A 164 1.98 4.12 10.54
CA ALA A 164 2.28 4.06 11.97
C ALA A 164 3.23 2.91 12.28
N LEU A 165 4.27 3.20 13.08
CA LEU A 165 5.15 2.22 13.69
C LEU A 165 4.90 2.24 15.20
N VAL A 166 4.43 1.12 15.76
CA VAL A 166 4.06 1.04 17.17
C VAL A 166 4.77 -0.11 17.87
N ASN A 167 5.47 0.19 18.96
CA ASN A 167 6.07 -0.79 19.85
C ASN A 167 5.00 -1.40 20.77
N LEU A 168 4.80 -2.71 20.67
CA LEU A 168 3.83 -3.45 21.48
C LEU A 168 4.40 -4.03 22.77
N ASP A 169 5.72 -3.88 23.02
CA ASP A 169 6.27 -4.14 24.36
C ASP A 169 6.03 -2.98 25.33
N TRP A 170 5.59 -1.84 24.82
CA TRP A 170 5.23 -0.69 25.62
C TRP A 170 3.79 -0.84 26.11
N ILE A 171 3.56 -0.57 27.40
CA ILE A 171 2.28 -0.84 28.07
C ILE A 171 1.10 -0.08 27.45
N GLU A 172 1.32 1.15 26.97
CA GLU A 172 0.29 1.92 26.24
C GLU A 172 0.30 1.69 24.71
N GLY A 173 1.13 0.78 24.20
CA GLY A 173 1.26 0.52 22.76
C GLY A 173 -0.03 0.00 22.13
N GLU A 174 -0.77 -0.87 22.81
CA GLU A 174 -2.06 -1.36 22.31
C GLU A 174 -3.13 -0.26 22.29
N ASP A 175 -3.13 0.66 23.25
CA ASP A 175 -4.04 1.80 23.28
C ASP A 175 -3.80 2.73 22.10
N VAL A 176 -2.54 2.94 21.73
CA VAL A 176 -2.18 3.69 20.51
C VAL A 176 -2.72 2.99 19.25
N VAL A 177 -2.58 1.66 19.17
CA VAL A 177 -3.15 0.88 18.05
C VAL A 177 -4.67 0.97 17.99
N GLY A 178 -5.35 0.89 19.13
CA GLY A 178 -6.80 1.09 19.22
C GLY A 178 -7.23 2.42 18.62
N ARG A 179 -6.59 3.53 19.02
CA ARG A 179 -6.89 4.87 18.49
C ARG A 179 -6.63 5.00 16.99
N ILE A 180 -5.54 4.42 16.49
CA ILE A 180 -5.23 4.41 15.05
C ILE A 180 -6.34 3.72 14.24
N ARG A 181 -6.91 2.65 14.81
CA ARG A 181 -7.95 1.84 14.16
C ARG A 181 -9.34 2.48 14.25
N ASP A 182 -9.64 3.10 15.38
CA ASP A 182 -10.92 3.76 15.64
C ASP A 182 -11.01 5.13 14.95
N GLY A 183 -9.89 5.66 14.45
CA GLY A 183 -9.88 6.88 13.65
C GLY A 183 -10.74 6.77 12.39
N GLN A 184 -11.29 7.89 11.92
CA GLN A 184 -12.14 7.96 10.71
C GLN A 184 -11.49 7.35 9.46
N ARG A 185 -10.16 7.32 9.42
CA ARG A 185 -9.37 6.76 8.33
C ARG A 185 -8.23 5.89 8.89
N PRO A 186 -8.44 4.58 9.05
CA PRO A 186 -7.46 3.68 9.67
C PRO A 186 -6.09 3.82 9.00
N VAL A 187 -5.02 3.95 9.79
CA VAL A 187 -3.63 4.12 9.28
C VAL A 187 -2.96 2.74 9.14
N PRO A 188 -2.23 2.47 8.05
CA PRO A 188 -1.38 1.28 7.93
C PRO A 188 -0.45 1.15 9.14
N LEU A 189 -0.41 -0.04 9.74
CA LEU A 189 0.32 -0.31 10.96
C LEU A 189 1.46 -1.29 10.72
N ILE A 190 2.66 -0.95 11.17
CA ILE A 190 3.76 -1.89 11.40
C ILE A 190 3.95 -2.01 12.91
N ALA A 191 3.74 -3.20 13.44
CA ALA A 191 3.98 -3.50 14.84
C ALA A 191 5.47 -3.83 15.06
N LEU A 192 6.01 -3.38 16.19
CA LEU A 192 7.38 -3.66 16.62
C LEU A 192 7.32 -4.38 17.98
N GLY A 193 8.21 -5.34 18.19
CA GLY A 193 8.36 -5.95 19.51
C GLY A 193 9.54 -6.92 19.59
N HIS A 194 10.22 -6.92 20.74
CA HIS A 194 11.33 -7.81 21.06
C HIS A 194 10.88 -9.25 21.24
N SER A 195 9.65 -9.46 21.74
CA SER A 195 9.13 -10.80 21.99
C SER A 195 8.30 -11.34 20.82
N THR A 196 8.34 -12.66 20.63
CA THR A 196 7.44 -13.34 19.67
C THR A 196 5.97 -13.14 20.05
N ALA A 197 5.65 -13.01 21.34
CA ALA A 197 4.29 -12.76 21.80
C ALA A 197 3.78 -11.38 21.32
N SER A 198 4.60 -10.35 21.47
CA SER A 198 4.30 -8.97 21.01
C SER A 198 4.14 -8.92 19.49
N ARG A 199 5.00 -9.62 18.74
CA ARG A 199 4.85 -9.69 17.27
C ARG A 199 3.61 -10.47 16.84
N ARG A 200 3.26 -11.57 17.52
CA ARG A 200 1.99 -12.28 17.28
C ARG A 200 0.79 -11.39 17.62
N ARG A 201 0.90 -10.60 18.69
CA ARG A 201 -0.13 -9.63 19.08
C ARG A 201 -0.33 -8.59 17.99
N GLY A 202 0.74 -8.04 17.41
CA GLY A 202 0.68 -7.13 16.26
C GLY A 202 -0.10 -7.69 15.08
N ASN A 203 0.13 -8.95 14.71
CA ASN A 203 -0.65 -9.62 13.66
C ASN A 203 -2.15 -9.74 14.03
N SER A 204 -2.47 -10.09 15.28
CA SER A 204 -3.87 -10.15 15.75
C SER A 204 -4.56 -8.79 15.79
N LEU A 205 -3.78 -7.73 16.02
CA LEU A 205 -4.18 -6.33 15.91
C LEU A 205 -4.01 -5.83 14.47
N GLY A 206 -4.06 -6.73 13.48
CA GLY A 206 -4.00 -6.48 12.04
C GLY A 206 -2.97 -5.46 11.58
N ALA A 207 -1.77 -5.51 12.18
CA ALA A 207 -0.60 -4.89 11.57
C ALA A 207 -0.32 -5.55 10.22
N LEU A 208 0.13 -4.76 9.25
CA LEU A 208 0.58 -5.25 7.94
C LEU A 208 1.86 -6.08 8.06
N ALA A 209 2.70 -5.75 9.03
CA ALA A 209 3.89 -6.49 9.39
C ALA A 209 4.15 -6.36 10.89
N SER A 210 4.76 -7.38 11.48
CA SER A 210 5.22 -7.38 12.87
C SER A 210 6.70 -7.72 12.92
N LEU A 211 7.54 -6.75 13.29
CA LEU A 211 9.00 -6.84 13.20
C LEU A 211 9.67 -6.80 14.58
N ASP A 212 10.95 -7.13 14.64
CA ASP A 212 11.76 -6.89 15.83
C ASP A 212 11.83 -5.39 16.17
N ASN A 213 12.11 -5.05 17.43
CA ASN A 213 12.36 -3.69 17.87
C ASN A 213 13.83 -3.54 18.34
N PRO A 214 14.67 -2.72 17.69
CA PRO A 214 14.48 -2.17 16.36
C PRO A 214 14.59 -3.26 15.26
N PRO A 215 13.94 -3.08 14.11
CA PRO A 215 14.03 -4.02 13.00
C PRO A 215 15.32 -3.85 12.20
N SER A 216 15.67 -4.84 11.37
CA SER A 216 16.71 -4.64 10.36
C SER A 216 16.26 -3.64 9.28
N PHE A 217 17.21 -2.99 8.61
CA PHE A 217 16.90 -2.06 7.52
C PHE A 217 16.11 -2.72 6.40
N SER A 218 16.48 -3.96 6.02
CA SER A 218 15.85 -4.67 4.91
C SER A 218 14.39 -5.00 5.19
N GLU A 219 14.09 -5.52 6.39
CA GLU A 219 12.72 -5.84 6.80
C GLU A 219 11.85 -4.58 6.91
N LEU A 220 12.40 -3.51 7.49
CA LEU A 220 11.69 -2.24 7.59
C LEU A 220 11.42 -1.67 6.20
N ARG A 221 12.41 -1.66 5.30
CA ARG A 221 12.23 -1.17 3.92
C ARG A 221 11.14 -1.94 3.21
N ALA A 222 11.18 -3.27 3.24
CA ALA A 222 10.17 -4.10 2.60
C ALA A 222 8.76 -3.81 3.13
N SER A 223 8.62 -3.73 4.46
CA SER A 223 7.33 -3.49 5.11
C SER A 223 6.79 -2.09 4.87
N VAL A 224 7.65 -1.07 4.88
CA VAL A 224 7.28 0.34 4.61
C VAL A 224 6.82 0.48 3.16
N ILE A 225 7.57 -0.08 2.20
CA ILE A 225 7.18 -0.03 0.79
C ILE A 225 5.85 -0.76 0.59
N ALA A 226 5.70 -1.99 1.09
CA ALA A 226 4.44 -2.74 0.98
C ALA A 226 3.25 -1.99 1.60
N ALA A 227 3.44 -1.32 2.74
CA ALA A 227 2.39 -0.55 3.39
C ALA A 227 1.96 0.69 2.61
N LEU A 228 2.91 1.38 1.96
CA LEU A 228 2.66 2.64 1.25
C LEU A 228 2.18 2.45 -0.18
N THR A 229 2.54 1.34 -0.83
CA THR A 229 2.08 1.02 -2.19
C THR A 229 0.66 0.44 -2.20
N ARG A 230 0.17 -0.08 -1.07
CA ARG A 230 -1.17 -0.63 -0.96
C ARG A 230 -2.22 0.50 -1.08
N PRO A 231 -3.16 0.41 -2.04
CA PRO A 231 -4.24 1.38 -2.13
C PRO A 231 -5.15 1.31 -0.91
N GLU A 232 -5.81 2.42 -0.60
CA GLU A 232 -6.84 2.47 0.44
C GLU A 232 -8.09 1.69 0.03
N SER A 233 -8.49 1.78 -1.23
CA SER A 233 -9.62 1.02 -1.77
C SER A 233 -9.45 0.75 -3.26
N VAL A 234 -10.01 -0.36 -3.70
CA VAL A 234 -10.17 -0.70 -5.12
C VAL A 234 -11.64 -1.02 -5.34
N SER A 235 -12.28 -0.35 -6.30
CA SER A 235 -13.68 -0.57 -6.66
C SER A 235 -13.85 -0.67 -8.17
N ALA A 236 -14.78 -1.53 -8.61
CA ALA A 236 -15.17 -1.71 -10.00
C ALA A 236 -16.52 -1.04 -10.30
#